data_AF-A0A968M5E6-F1
#
_entry.id   AF-A0A968M5E6-F1
#
_cell.length_a   1.000
_cell.length_b   1.000
_cell.length_c   1.000
_cell.angle_alpha   90.00
_cell.angle_beta   90.00
_cell.angle_gamma   90.00
#
_symmetry.space_group_name_H-M   'P 1'
#
loop_
_entity.id
_entity.type
_entity.pdbx_description
1 polymer ?
#
loop_
_entity_poly.entity_id
_entity_poly.type
_entity_poly.pdbx_seq_one_letter_code
_entity_poly.pdbx_strand_id
1 'polypeptide(L)' 'MTIQSIVEAVLKTHVLTLAQETKINSLVWMQRVSDADMEALDHLTQALMQGQVITDH' A
#
# COMPACT_ATOMS: atom_id res chain seq x y z
N MET A 1 7.89 -6.94 8.39
CA MET A 1 6.67 -6.70 7.60
C MET A 1 7.06 -5.69 6.53
N THR A 2 6.97 -6.06 5.26
CA THR A 2 7.35 -5.22 4.12
C THR A 2 6.15 -4.42 3.62
N ILE A 3 6.37 -3.42 2.78
CA ILE A 3 5.28 -2.66 2.14
C ILE A 3 4.47 -3.60 1.25
N GLN A 4 5.14 -4.53 0.56
CA GLN A 4 4.49 -5.58 -0.23
C GLN A 4 3.41 -6.34 0.55
N SER A 5 3.69 -6.84 1.76
CA SER A 5 2.68 -7.57 2.55
C SER A 5 1.49 -6.70 2.96
N ILE A 6 1.69 -5.38 3.12
CA ILE A 6 0.60 -4.45 3.44
C ILE A 6 -0.26 -4.22 2.20
N VAL A 7 0.38 -3.98 1.04
CA VAL A 7 -0.30 -3.82 -0.24
C VAL A 7 -1.10 -5.06 -0.60
N GLU A 8 -0.53 -6.27 -0.46
CA GLU A 8 -1.25 -7.52 -0.73
C GLU A 8 -2.49 -7.67 0.16
N ALA A 9 -2.41 -7.26 1.43
CA ALA A 9 -3.56 -7.27 2.32
C ALA A 9 -4.65 -6.30 1.83
N VAL A 10 -4.26 -5.08 1.42
CA VAL A 10 -5.18 -4.06 0.87
C VAL A 10 -5.84 -4.53 -0.42
N LEU A 11 -5.08 -5.15 -1.34
CA LEU A 11 -5.61 -5.69 -2.58
C LEU A 11 -6.58 -6.87 -2.34
N LYS A 12 -6.41 -7.64 -1.26
CA LYS A 12 -7.36 -8.68 -0.85
C LYS A 12 -8.63 -8.11 -0.24
N THR A 13 -8.49 -7.12 0.64
CA THR A 13 -9.64 -6.51 1.33
C THR A 13 -10.35 -5.47 0.47
N HIS A 14 -9.72 -4.99 -0.61
CA HIS A 14 -10.14 -3.85 -1.43
C HIS A 14 -10.32 -2.56 -0.61
N VAL A 15 -9.70 -2.50 0.57
CA VAL A 15 -9.82 -1.40 1.52
C VAL A 15 -8.44 -1.03 2.03
N LEU A 16 -8.06 0.23 1.80
CA LEU A 16 -6.89 0.86 2.40
C LEU A 16 -7.32 1.58 3.68
N THR A 17 -6.90 1.07 4.82
CA THR A 17 -7.17 1.69 6.12
C THR A 17 -6.11 2.73 6.46
N LEU A 18 -6.48 3.73 7.28
CA LEU A 18 -5.54 4.74 7.79
C LEU A 18 -4.31 4.13 8.48
N ALA A 19 -4.48 3.00 9.19
CA ALA A 19 -3.40 2.30 9.86
C ALA A 19 -2.41 1.65 8.86
N GLN A 20 -2.89 1.15 7.73
CA GLN A 20 -2.06 0.61 6.65
C GLN A 20 -1.34 1.74 5.92
N GLU A 21 -2.03 2.84 5.60
CA GLU A 21 -1.44 4.02 4.97
C GLU A 21 -0.32 4.62 5.84
N THR A 22 -0.57 4.78 7.14
CA THR A 22 0.43 5.28 8.10
C THR A 22 1.67 4.38 8.14
N LYS A 23 1.48 3.06 8.10
CA LYS A 23 2.60 2.10 8.07
C LYS A 23 3.38 2.19 6.76
N ILE A 24 2.69 2.26 5.62
CA ILE A 24 3.33 2.42 4.31
C ILE A 24 4.18 3.69 4.30
N ASN A 25 3.58 4.83 4.69
CA ASN A 25 4.29 6.10 4.78
C ASN A 25 5.52 5.97 5.69
N SER A 26 5.38 5.43 6.89
CA SER A 26 6.52 5.27 7.81
C SER A 26 7.66 4.45 7.19
N LEU A 27 7.35 3.37 6.48
CA LEU A 27 8.36 2.54 5.80
C LEU A 27 9.05 3.26 4.63
N VAL A 28 8.29 4.03 3.85
CA VAL A 28 8.82 4.87 2.77
C VAL A 28 9.76 5.94 3.31
N TRP A 29 9.35 6.64 4.36
CA TRP A 29 10.14 7.67 5.03
C TRP A 29 11.44 7.14 5.64
N MET A 30 11.47 5.87 6.07
CA MET A 30 12.69 5.22 6.55
C MET A 30 13.67 4.81 5.43
N GLN A 31 13.36 5.11 4.16
CA GLN A 31 14.12 4.66 2.98
C GLN A 31 14.37 3.14 2.94
N ARG A 32 13.50 2.35 3.60
CA ARG A 32 13.56 0.88 3.59
C ARG A 32 12.60 0.35 2.53
N VAL A 33 12.78 0.83 1.31
CA VAL A 33 11.93 0.47 0.16
C VAL A 33 12.82 -0.23 -0.85
N SER A 34 12.51 -1.50 -1.12
CA SER A 34 13.16 -2.27 -2.18
C SER A 34 12.45 -2.00 -3.52
N ASP A 35 13.04 -2.41 -4.65
CA ASP A 35 12.34 -2.34 -5.95
C ASP A 35 10.98 -3.07 -5.93
N ALA A 36 10.91 -4.22 -5.25
CA ALA A 36 9.66 -4.96 -5.07
C ALA A 36 8.60 -4.19 -4.24
N ASP A 37 9.04 -3.36 -3.28
CA ASP A 37 8.13 -2.52 -2.51
C ASP A 37 7.62 -1.34 -3.37
N MET A 38 8.46 -0.78 -4.26
CA MET A 38 8.03 0.24 -5.21
C MET A 38 7.02 -0.30 -6.23
N GLU A 39 7.24 -1.50 -6.76
CA GLU A 39 6.28 -2.15 -7.67
C GLU A 39 4.93 -2.39 -6.98
N ALA A 40 4.95 -2.83 -5.71
CA ALA A 40 3.73 -2.98 -4.93
C ALA A 40 3.00 -1.64 -4.72
N LEU A 41 3.73 -0.56 -4.45
CA LEU A 41 3.15 0.79 -4.32
C LEU A 41 2.53 1.29 -5.63
N ASP A 42 3.17 1.02 -6.76
CA ASP A 42 2.63 1.34 -8.08
C ASP A 42 1.30 0.61 -8.30
N HIS A 43 1.25 -0.71 -8.04
CA HIS A 43 0.03 -1.50 -8.13
C HIS A 43 -1.08 -0.98 -7.21
N LEU A 44 -0.75 -0.62 -5.97
CA LEU A 44 -1.72 -0.03 -5.05
C LEU A 44 -2.28 1.30 -5.59
N THR A 45 -1.41 2.14 -6.15
CA THR A 45 -1.80 3.43 -6.72
C THR A 45 -2.73 3.23 -7.92
N GLN A 46 -2.40 2.30 -8.83
CA GLN A 46 -3.27 1.95 -9.94
C GLN A 46 -4.64 1.44 -9.47
N ALA A 47 -4.67 0.57 -8.45
CA ALA A 47 -5.92 0.04 -7.91
C ALA A 47 -6.80 1.14 -7.27
N LEU A 48 -6.19 2.13 -6.62
CA LEU A 48 -6.90 3.33 -6.13
C LEU A 48 -7.45 4.16 -7.28
N MET A 49 -6.65 4.42 -8.33
CA MET A 49 -7.08 5.19 -9.50
C MET A 49 -8.21 4.51 -10.28
N GLN A 50 -8.23 3.19 -10.31
CA GLN A 50 -9.28 2.39 -10.94
C GLN A 50 -10.54 2.24 -10.06
N GLY A 51 -10.51 2.74 -8.82
CA GLY A 51 -11.60 2.55 -7.85
C GLY A 51 -11.77 1.10 -7.39
N GLN A 52 -10.75 0.25 -7.60
CA GLN A 52 -10.73 -1.12 -7.10
C GLN A 52 -10.44 -1.19 -5.61
N VAL A 53 -9.70 -0.20 -5.08
CA VAL A 53 -9.45 -0.03 -3.65
C VAL A 53 -10.13 1.25 -3.19
N ILE A 54 -10.84 1.18 -2.07
CA ILE A 54 -11.40 2.34 -1.39
C ILE A 54 -10.57 2.69 -0.16
N THR A 55 -10.48 3.97 0.16
CA THR A 55 -9.87 4.45 1.41
C THR A 55 -10.94 4.53 2.50
N ASP A 56 -10.72 3.81 3.61
CA ASP A 56 -11.60 3.84 4.79
C ASP A 56 -11.02 4.85 5.80
N HIS A 57 -11.45 6.11 5.67
CA HIS A 57 -11.02 7.27 6.46
C HIS A 57 -12.21 7.95 7.15
#